data_AF-A0A497FP30-F1
#
_entry.id   AF-A0A497FP30-F1
#
_cell.length_a   1.000
_cell.length_b   1.000
_cell.length_c   1.000
_cell.angle_alpha   90.00
_cell.angle_beta   90.00
_cell.angle_gamma   90.00
#
_symmetry.space_group_name_H-M   'P 1'
#
loop_
_entity.id
_entity.type
_entity.pdbx_description
1 polymer ?
#
loop_
_entity_poly.entity_id
_entity_poly.type
_entity_poly.pdbx_seq_one_letter_code
_entity_poly.pdbx_strand_id
1 'polypeptide(L)'
;MAKELSLEALQKRKEELEALHTKLVQDREKILSEYNKIKEKEDNVYEKLNATRDYMTYARLEVIYYKLQEKRKNIERELKELEKKLRGVERELETVKRRLEFLKPKGGWKVEYSTPSS
;
A
#
# COMPACT_ATOMS: atom_id res chain seq x y z
N MET A 1 -13.24 16.08 -23.92
CA MET A 1 -14.39 15.16 -23.96
C MET A 1 -14.48 14.46 -22.61
N ALA A 2 -15.31 14.99 -21.71
CA ALA A 2 -15.59 14.34 -20.43
C ALA A 2 -16.35 13.06 -20.75
N LYS A 3 -15.67 11.92 -20.67
CA LYS A 3 -16.33 10.61 -20.74
C LYS A 3 -17.31 10.62 -19.58
N GLU A 4 -18.60 10.77 -19.87
CA GLU A 4 -19.68 10.61 -18.90
C GLU A 4 -19.53 9.20 -18.34
N LEU A 5 -18.82 9.05 -17.22
CA LEU A 5 -18.82 7.78 -16.52
C LEU A 5 -20.20 7.67 -15.88
N SER A 6 -21.05 6.88 -16.50
CA SER A 6 -22.27 6.34 -15.87
C SER A 6 -21.98 5.96 -14.41
N LEU A 7 -22.96 6.16 -13.54
CA LEU A 7 -22.86 5.83 -12.12
C LEU A 7 -22.42 4.37 -11.91
N GLU A 8 -22.84 3.48 -12.81
CA GLU A 8 -22.44 2.08 -12.87
C GLU A 8 -20.95 1.88 -13.21
N ALA A 9 -20.41 2.70 -14.13
CA ALA A 9 -18.99 2.64 -14.49
C ALA A 9 -18.08 3.13 -13.35
N LEU A 10 -18.53 4.12 -12.57
CA LEU A 10 -17.81 4.55 -11.37
C LEU A 10 -17.88 3.51 -10.25
N GLN A 11 -19.00 2.80 -10.10
CA GLN A 11 -19.12 1.69 -9.15
C GLN A 11 -18.20 0.53 -9.50
N LYS A 12 -18.20 0.07 -10.76
CA LYS A 12 -17.28 -0.98 -11.23
C LYS A 12 -15.82 -0.60 -11.01
N ARG A 13 -15.45 0.63 -11.37
CA ARG A 13 -14.09 1.13 -11.14
C ARG A 13 -13.71 1.19 -9.66
N LYS A 14 -14.66 1.52 -8.78
CA LYS A 14 -14.43 1.50 -7.34
C LYS A 14 -14.14 0.08 -6.85
N GLU A 15 -14.94 -0.90 -7.27
CA GLU A 15 -14.76 -2.32 -6.91
C GLU A 15 -13.41 -2.86 -7.42
N GLU A 16 -13.03 -2.51 -8.66
CA GLU A 16 -11.72 -2.85 -9.22
C GLU A 16 -10.57 -2.27 -8.39
N LEU A 17 -10.66 -0.99 -8.01
CA LEU A 17 -9.65 -0.33 -7.17
C LEU A 17 -9.59 -0.93 -5.77
N GLU A 18 -10.72 -1.31 -5.18
CA GLU A 18 -10.78 -2.00 -3.88
C GLU A 18 -10.16 -3.41 -3.97
N ALA A 19 -10.43 -4.16 -5.03
CA ALA A 19 -9.81 -5.46 -5.27
C ALA A 19 -8.29 -5.33 -5.52
N LEU A 20 -7.84 -4.28 -6.21
CA LEU A 20 -6.41 -4.02 -6.39
C LEU A 20 -5.75 -3.59 -5.07
N HIS A 21 -6.42 -2.76 -4.26
CA HIS A 21 -5.92 -2.33 -2.96
C HIS A 21 -5.71 -3.52 -2.03
N THR A 22 -6.70 -4.40 -1.89
CA THR A 22 -6.60 -5.60 -1.05
C THR A 22 -5.45 -6.52 -1.48
N LYS A 23 -5.28 -6.75 -2.78
CA LYS A 23 -4.13 -7.53 -3.31
C LYS A 23 -2.80 -6.89 -2.96
N LEU A 24 -2.66 -5.57 -3.17
CA LEU A 24 -1.43 -4.86 -2.85
C LEU A 24 -1.13 -4.89 -1.34
N VAL A 25 -2.15 -4.82 -0.48
CA VAL A 25 -1.97 -4.96 0.98
C VAL A 25 -1.46 -6.36 1.34
N GLN A 26 -2.03 -7.41 0.76
CA GLN A 26 -1.56 -8.79 0.98
C GLN A 26 -0.11 -8.98 0.51
N ASP A 27 0.23 -8.42 -0.66
CA ASP A 27 1.60 -8.50 -1.17
C ASP A 27 2.57 -7.71 -0.29
N ARG A 28 2.14 -6.55 0.24
CA ARG A 28 2.91 -5.79 1.23
C ARG A 28 3.23 -6.64 2.46
N GLU A 29 2.23 -7.31 3.01
CA GLU A 29 2.39 -8.14 4.22
C GLU A 29 3.36 -9.31 3.98
N LYS A 30 3.27 -9.97 2.81
CA LYS A 30 4.20 -11.03 2.43
C LYS A 30 5.63 -10.51 2.37
N ILE A 31 5.89 -9.42 1.65
CA ILE A 31 7.21 -8.80 1.53
C ILE A 31 7.73 -8.37 2.90
N LEU A 32 6.87 -7.82 3.76
CA LEU A 32 7.24 -7.39 5.11
C LEU A 32 7.63 -8.58 6.00
N SER A 33 6.95 -9.73 5.85
CA SER A 33 7.34 -10.97 6.53
C SER A 33 8.70 -11.50 6.06
N GLU A 34 9.01 -11.40 4.76
CA GLU A 34 10.30 -11.79 4.20
C GLU A 34 11.42 -10.86 4.65
N TYR A 35 11.14 -9.55 4.67
CA TYR A 35 12.03 -8.53 5.20
C TYR A 35 12.44 -8.84 6.64
N ASN A 36 11.47 -9.15 7.51
CA ASN A 36 11.74 -9.46 8.92
C ASN A 36 12.61 -10.70 9.06
N LYS A 37 12.33 -11.78 8.31
CA LYS A 37 13.15 -13.00 8.33
C LYS A 37 14.60 -12.75 7.89
N ILE A 38 14.80 -11.87 6.92
CA ILE A 38 16.15 -11.52 6.45
C ILE A 38 16.86 -10.63 7.46
N LYS A 39 16.14 -9.68 8.06
CA LYS A 39 16.68 -8.81 9.10
C LYS A 39 17.12 -9.63 10.33
N GLU A 40 16.31 -10.58 10.79
CA GLU A 40 16.70 -11.49 11.88
C GLU A 40 17.97 -12.28 11.53
N LYS A 41 18.10 -12.75 10.30
CA LYS A 41 19.32 -13.45 9.85
C LYS A 41 20.53 -12.51 9.81
N GLU A 42 20.35 -11.28 9.34
CA GLU A 42 21.38 -10.24 9.32
C GLU A 42 21.88 -9.94 10.74
N ASP A 43 20.95 -9.73 11.68
CA ASP A 43 21.23 -9.45 13.09
C ASP A 43 22.00 -10.62 13.75
N ASN A 44 21.56 -11.86 13.52
CA ASN A 44 22.25 -13.05 14.00
C ASN A 44 23.68 -13.20 13.45
N VAL A 45 23.91 -12.83 12.18
CA VAL A 45 25.26 -12.86 11.59
C VAL A 45 26.11 -11.73 12.15
N TYR A 46 25.53 -10.56 12.40
CA TYR A 46 26.21 -9.42 13.01
C TYR A 46 26.68 -9.72 14.45
N GLU A 47 25.84 -10.37 15.25
CA GLU A 47 26.23 -10.82 16.60
C GLU A 47 27.39 -11.82 16.54
N LYS A 48 27.34 -12.79 15.61
CA LYS A 48 28.43 -13.75 15.40
C LYS A 48 29.71 -13.07 14.93
N LEU A 49 29.63 -12.06 14.08
CA LEU A 49 30.78 -11.26 13.65
C LEU A 49 31.46 -10.61 14.85
N ASN A 50 30.69 -9.95 15.72
CA ASN A 50 31.22 -9.28 16.91
C ASN A 50 31.84 -10.25 17.93
N ALA A 51 31.33 -11.48 18.03
CA ALA A 51 31.87 -12.50 18.92
C ALA A 51 33.12 -13.20 18.37
N THR A 52 33.36 -13.14 17.06
CA THR A 52 34.43 -13.90 16.41
C THR A 52 35.77 -13.17 16.53
N ARG A 53 36.77 -13.86 17.11
CA ARG A 53 38.16 -13.37 17.19
C ARG A 53 39.06 -13.89 16.06
N ASP A 54 38.68 -14.99 15.42
CA ASP A 54 39.44 -15.58 14.30
C ASP A 54 39.21 -14.81 13.00
N TYR A 55 40.31 -14.41 12.35
CA TYR A 55 40.29 -13.59 11.15
C TYR A 55 39.64 -14.29 9.95
N MET A 56 39.90 -15.59 9.75
CA MET A 56 39.37 -16.31 8.59
C MET A 56 37.86 -16.55 8.70
N THR A 57 37.39 -16.84 9.90
CA THR A 57 35.96 -16.97 10.21
C THR A 57 35.25 -15.62 10.11
N TYR A 58 35.89 -14.54 10.58
CA TYR A 58 35.38 -13.18 10.46
C TYR A 58 35.15 -12.79 8.99
N ALA A 59 36.16 -12.97 8.13
CA ALA A 59 36.07 -12.65 6.71
C ALA A 59 34.92 -13.41 6.00
N ARG A 60 34.71 -14.69 6.36
CA ARG A 60 33.58 -15.48 5.82
C ARG A 60 32.23 -14.94 6.26
N LEU A 61 32.08 -14.61 7.55
CA LEU A 61 30.85 -14.06 8.09
C LEU A 61 30.56 -12.66 7.51
N GLU A 62 31.60 -11.87 7.26
CA GLU A 62 31.47 -10.53 6.69
C GLU A 62 30.90 -10.59 5.27
N VAL A 63 31.37 -11.52 4.44
CA VAL A 63 30.79 -11.76 3.11
C VAL A 63 29.31 -12.17 3.20
N ILE A 64 28.95 -13.00 4.17
CA ILE A 64 27.55 -13.42 4.38
C ILE A 64 26.70 -12.23 4.81
N TYR A 65 27.21 -11.40 5.73
CA TYR A 65 26.55 -10.20 6.20
C TYR A 65 26.26 -9.22 5.06
N TYR A 66 27.24 -8.89 4.22
CA TYR A 66 27.02 -7.99 3.09
C TYR A 66 25.98 -8.54 2.10
N LYS A 67 25.98 -9.86 1.83
CA LYS A 67 24.95 -10.49 0.99
C LYS A 67 23.55 -10.37 1.59
N LEU A 68 23.41 -10.52 2.91
CA LEU A 68 22.13 -10.36 3.61
C LEU A 68 21.69 -8.90 3.59
N GLN A 69 22.61 -7.98 3.84
CA GLN A 69 22.34 -6.54 3.79
C GLN A 69 21.88 -6.07 2.40
N GLU A 70 22.50 -6.58 1.33
CA GLU A 70 22.09 -6.28 -0.04
C GLU A 70 20.69 -6.81 -0.34
N LYS A 71 20.39 -8.06 0.07
CA LYS A 71 19.04 -8.62 -0.04
C LYS A 71 18.02 -7.79 0.72
N ARG A 72 18.32 -7.38 1.95
CA ARG A 72 17.45 -6.50 2.76
C ARG A 72 17.17 -5.19 2.04
N LYS A 73 18.20 -4.54 1.48
CA LYS A 73 18.05 -3.29 0.73
C LYS A 73 17.19 -3.46 -0.52
N ASN A 74 17.30 -4.58 -1.24
CA ASN A 74 16.46 -4.84 -2.41
C ASN A 74 14.99 -4.98 -2.02
N ILE A 75 14.70 -5.75 -0.97
CA ILE A 75 13.33 -5.90 -0.44
C ILE A 75 12.78 -4.56 0.06
N GLU A 76 13.61 -3.73 0.69
CA GLU A 76 13.20 -2.39 1.13
C GLU A 76 12.82 -1.49 -0.07
N ARG A 77 13.50 -1.62 -1.21
CA ARG A 77 13.13 -0.90 -2.44
C ARG A 77 11.80 -1.38 -2.99
N GLU A 78 11.61 -2.70 -3.08
CA GLU A 78 10.35 -3.30 -3.53
C GLU A 78 9.18 -2.85 -2.65
N LEU A 79 9.37 -2.85 -1.33
CA LEU A 79 8.37 -2.38 -0.37
C LEU A 79 8.05 -0.89 -0.59
N LYS A 80 9.07 -0.03 -0.81
CA LYS A 80 8.84 1.39 -1.14
C LYS A 80 8.08 1.59 -2.45
N GLU A 81 8.37 0.80 -3.47
CA GLU A 81 7.63 0.85 -4.74
C GLU A 81 6.18 0.42 -4.55
N LEU A 82 5.95 -0.64 -3.79
CA LEU A 82 4.62 -1.12 -3.49
C LEU A 82 3.81 -0.11 -2.66
N GLU A 83 4.44 0.56 -1.69
CA GLU A 83 3.80 1.65 -0.93
C GLU A 83 3.45 2.86 -1.80
N LYS A 84 4.26 3.18 -2.81
CA LYS A 84 3.91 4.23 -3.79
C LYS A 84 2.69 3.81 -4.61
N LYS A 85 2.61 2.55 -5.04
CA LYS A 85 1.44 2.01 -5.76
C LYS A 85 0.18 2.07 -4.90
N LEU A 86 0.26 1.63 -3.63
CA LEU A 86 -0.85 1.72 -2.68
C LEU A 86 -1.38 3.15 -2.53
N ARG A 87 -0.48 4.13 -2.31
CA ARG A 87 -0.88 5.55 -2.23
C ARG A 87 -1.54 6.06 -3.51
N GLY A 88 -1.09 5.58 -4.67
CA GLY A 88 -1.72 5.89 -5.97
C GLY A 88 -3.15 5.37 -6.04
N VAL A 89 -3.34 4.08 -5.71
CA VAL A 89 -4.66 3.43 -5.69
C VAL A 89 -5.60 4.11 -4.69
N GLU A 90 -5.13 4.43 -3.48
CA GLU A 90 -5.92 5.12 -2.46
C GLU A 90 -6.43 6.49 -2.93
N ARG A 91 -5.58 7.29 -3.59
CA ARG A 91 -5.97 8.59 -4.15
C ARG A 91 -6.99 8.45 -5.27
N GLU A 92 -6.82 7.46 -6.15
CA GLU A 92 -7.81 7.18 -7.20
C GLU A 92 -9.15 6.77 -6.60
N LEU A 93 -9.13 5.91 -5.58
CA LEU A 93 -10.31 5.43 -4.89
C LEU A 93 -11.04 6.57 -4.17
N GLU A 94 -10.31 7.49 -3.54
CA GLU A 94 -10.86 8.72 -2.96
C GLU A 94 -11.49 9.62 -4.03
N THR A 95 -10.83 9.78 -5.18
CA THR A 95 -11.36 10.57 -6.30
C THR A 95 -12.67 9.98 -6.83
N VAL A 96 -12.74 8.65 -6.97
CA VAL A 96 -13.96 7.94 -7.40
C VAL A 96 -15.06 8.07 -6.36
N LYS A 97 -14.75 7.94 -5.06
CA LYS A 97 -15.71 8.13 -3.96
C LYS A 97 -16.31 9.54 -3.98
N ARG A 98 -15.48 10.58 -4.09
CA ARG A 98 -15.95 11.97 -4.19
C ARG A 98 -16.87 12.17 -5.40
N ARG A 99 -16.51 11.63 -6.57
CA ARG A 99 -17.36 11.70 -7.77
C ARG A 99 -18.72 11.01 -7.57
N LEU A 100 -18.75 9.85 -6.92
CA LEU A 100 -19.99 9.16 -6.57
C LEU A 100 -20.84 9.97 -5.58
N GLU A 101 -20.23 10.67 -4.63
CA GLU A 101 -20.95 11.56 -3.70
C GLU A 101 -21.56 12.76 -4.41
N PHE A 102 -20.86 13.38 -5.37
CA PHE A 102 -21.40 14.47 -6.18
C PHE A 102 -22.56 14.03 -7.07
N LEU A 103 -22.54 12.78 -7.55
CA LEU A 103 -23.62 12.22 -8.37
C LEU A 103 -24.82 11.74 -7.54
N LYS A 104 -24.66 11.52 -6.23
CA LYS A 104 -25.82 11.24 -5.36
C LYS A 104 -26.66 12.51 -5.26
N PRO A 105 -27.98 12.43 -5.53
CA PRO A 105 -28.85 13.59 -5.40
C PRO A 105 -28.82 14.06 -3.93
N LYS A 106 -28.35 15.29 -3.71
CA LYS A 106 -28.57 15.96 -2.43
C LYS A 106 -30.07 16.25 -2.36
N GLY A 107 -30.73 15.76 -1.30
CA GLY A 107 -32.19 15.81 -1.17
C GLY A 107 -32.79 17.14 -1.62
N GLY A 108 -33.84 17.07 -2.43
CA GLY A 108 -34.47 18.25 -3.02
C GLY A 108 -34.94 19.23 -1.94
N TRP A 109 -34.75 20.53 -2.20
CA TRP A 109 -35.38 21.58 -1.42
C TRP A 109 -36.90 21.39 -1.47
N LYS A 110 -37.50 20.95 -0.36
CA LYS A 110 -38.95 20.97 -0.17
C LYS A 110 -39.34 22.38 0.26
N VAL A 111 -39.88 23.18 -0.67
CA VAL A 111 -40.52 24.45 -0.34
C VAL A 111 -41.96 24.12 0.05
N GLU A 112 -42.25 24.13 1.35
CA GLU A 112 -43.62 24.04 1.86
C GLU A 112 -44.28 25.42 1.74
N TYR A 113 -45.27 25.54 0.85
CA TYR A 113 -46.11 26.73 0.79
C TYR A 113 -47.22 26.60 1.83
N SER A 114 -47.20 27.40 2.89
CA SER A 114 -48.40 27.57 3.72
C SER A 114 -49.38 28.48 2.97
N THR A 115 -50.42 27.91 2.40
CA THR A 115 -51.58 28.70 1.97
C THR A 115 -52.29 29.22 3.23
N PRO A 116 -52.43 30.54 3.43
CA PRO A 116 -53.21 31.06 4.54
C PRO A 116 -54.68 30.65 4.33
N SER A 117 -55.23 29.91 5.29
CA SER A 117 -56.64 29.54 5.34
C SER A 117 -57.50 30.80 5.46
N SER A 118 -58.47 30.92 4.56
CA SER A 118 -59.44 32.01 4.39
C SER A 118 -60.17 32.43 5.66
#